data_AF-A0A099S2Z4-F1
#
_entry.id   AF-A0A099S2Z4-F1
#
_cell.length_a   1.000
_cell.length_b   1.000
_cell.length_c   1.000
_cell.angle_alpha   90.00
_cell.angle_beta   90.00
_cell.angle_gamma   90.00
#
_symmetry.space_group_name_H-M   'P 1'
#
loop_
_entity.id
_entity.type
_entity.pdbx_description
1 polymer ?
#
loop_
_entity_poly.entity_id
_entity_poly.type
_entity_poly.pdbx_seq_one_letter_code
_entity_poly.pdbx_strand_id
1 'polypeptide(L)'
;MVVKAQRIYAENWDPSNDDINSLFSIEDLTSEIGKDPGIKVLRDDEIRLQYPSQYNISIQARAYNQRLVQLLQEYYPTYCNSPELSDLLGVKLPQIMWVDTLGYEEPLISIHITKLNKQEIFINDLVLVKNEDFDLLNEDVIEKILNKLRVFARAQGAKYLSGYAANRSTLNLLKSKGFSEDQREGMGNDYLWRLAAIRGEQLPYYVEL
;
A
#
# COMPACT_ATOMS: atom_id res chain seq x y z
N MET A 1 -28.84 -12.79 -13.07
CA MET A 1 -28.68 -11.64 -12.16
C MET A 1 -28.72 -10.38 -12.99
N VAL A 2 -29.59 -9.42 -12.67
CA VAL A 2 -29.62 -8.13 -13.35
C VAL A 2 -28.49 -7.28 -12.77
N VAL A 3 -27.41 -7.12 -13.53
CA VAL A 3 -26.30 -6.25 -13.16
C VAL A 3 -26.84 -4.82 -13.16
N LYS A 4 -27.12 -4.26 -11.98
CA LYS A 4 -27.41 -2.82 -11.85
C LYS A 4 -26.22 -2.05 -12.41
N ALA A 5 -26.46 -1.03 -13.22
CA ALA A 5 -25.40 -0.15 -13.69
C ALA A 5 -24.67 0.44 -12.47
N GLN A 6 -23.43 0.00 -12.25
CA GLN A 6 -22.60 0.50 -11.16
C GLN A 6 -21.90 1.77 -11.62
N ARG A 7 -21.93 2.82 -10.78
CA ARG A 7 -21.06 3.97 -10.99
C ARG A 7 -19.63 3.51 -10.76
N ILE A 8 -18.77 3.70 -11.75
CA ILE A 8 -17.35 3.36 -11.65
C ILE A 8 -16.63 4.51 -10.96
N TYR A 9 -16.06 4.25 -9.80
CA TYR A 9 -15.16 5.16 -9.10
C TYR A 9 -13.73 4.82 -9.49
N ALA A 10 -13.16 5.61 -10.40
CA ALA A 10 -11.82 5.39 -10.92
C ALA A 10 -10.89 6.57 -10.64
N GLU A 11 -9.62 6.27 -10.39
CA GLU A 11 -8.52 7.22 -10.52
C GLU A 11 -7.68 6.84 -11.74
N ASN A 12 -7.01 7.82 -12.33
CA ASN A 12 -6.02 7.58 -13.38
C ASN A 12 -4.62 7.80 -12.81
N TRP A 13 -3.69 6.92 -13.16
CA TRP A 13 -2.30 7.04 -12.75
C TRP A 13 -1.39 6.48 -13.82
N ASP A 14 -0.46 7.30 -14.29
CA ASP A 14 0.48 6.92 -15.35
C ASP A 14 1.92 7.40 -15.01
N PRO A 15 2.53 6.84 -13.94
CA PRO A 15 3.91 7.15 -13.60
C PRO A 15 4.88 6.55 -14.63
N SER A 16 5.95 7.28 -14.95
CA SER A 16 6.96 6.82 -15.89
C SER A 16 7.71 5.59 -15.37
N ASN A 17 8.23 4.76 -16.26
CA ASN A 17 9.03 3.59 -15.86
C ASN A 17 10.30 4.01 -15.09
N ASP A 18 10.90 5.14 -15.45
CA ASP A 18 12.08 5.66 -14.75
C ASP A 18 11.74 6.03 -13.30
N ASP A 19 10.63 6.72 -13.07
CA ASP A 19 10.16 7.06 -11.72
C ASP A 19 9.97 5.81 -10.85
N ILE A 20 9.43 4.76 -11.44
CA ILE A 20 9.07 3.53 -10.74
C ILE A 20 10.29 2.67 -10.44
N ASN A 21 11.17 2.52 -11.42
CA ASN A 21 12.39 1.75 -11.27
C ASN A 21 13.39 2.46 -10.33
N SER A 22 13.22 3.76 -10.10
CA SER A 22 14.09 4.53 -9.21
C SER A 22 13.87 4.27 -7.72
N LEU A 23 12.71 3.70 -7.32
CA LEU A 23 12.30 3.59 -5.92
C LEU A 23 13.30 2.78 -5.07
N PHE A 24 13.75 1.64 -5.58
CA PHE A 24 14.75 0.80 -4.92
C PHE A 24 16.13 1.07 -5.50
N SER A 25 17.09 1.37 -4.62
CA SER A 25 18.49 1.47 -5.01
C SER A 25 19.10 0.07 -5.04
N ILE A 26 19.21 -0.52 -6.23
CA ILE A 26 19.73 -1.89 -6.40
C ILE A 26 21.14 -2.03 -5.82
N GLU A 27 21.99 -1.01 -5.98
CA GLU A 27 23.36 -1.00 -5.43
C GLU A 27 23.39 -1.02 -3.89
N ASP A 28 22.56 -0.20 -3.23
CA ASP A 28 22.48 -0.17 -1.78
C ASP A 28 21.96 -1.50 -1.23
N LEU A 29 20.88 -2.03 -1.83
CA LEU A 29 20.30 -3.31 -1.45
C LEU A 29 21.28 -4.48 -1.67
N THR A 30 21.99 -4.49 -2.80
CA THR A 30 22.98 -5.53 -3.10
C THR A 30 24.10 -5.53 -2.07
N SER A 31 24.56 -4.33 -1.68
CA SER A 31 25.62 -4.17 -0.68
C SER A 31 25.18 -4.64 0.71
N GLU A 32 23.90 -4.50 1.04
CA GLU A 32 23.35 -4.96 2.31
C GLU A 32 23.05 -6.47 2.35
N ILE A 33 22.43 -6.99 1.29
CA ILE A 33 21.94 -8.39 1.25
C ILE A 33 23.04 -9.34 0.76
N GLY A 34 24.06 -8.83 0.07
CA GLY A 34 25.16 -9.59 -0.50
C GLY A 34 24.85 -10.29 -1.83
N LYS A 35 23.69 -10.00 -2.43
CA LYS A 35 23.27 -10.49 -3.75
C LYS A 35 22.34 -9.49 -4.43
N ASP A 36 22.22 -9.62 -5.75
CA ASP A 36 21.33 -8.79 -6.55
C ASP A 36 19.85 -9.02 -6.13
N PRO A 37 19.14 -7.99 -5.65
CA PRO A 37 17.71 -8.07 -5.39
C PRO A 37 16.95 -8.06 -6.72
N GLY A 38 16.29 -9.17 -7.03
CA GLY A 38 15.48 -9.34 -8.24
C GLY A 38 14.12 -8.65 -8.15
N ILE A 39 14.09 -7.37 -7.75
CA ILE A 39 12.87 -6.57 -7.53
C ILE A 39 12.01 -6.57 -8.79
N LYS A 40 10.84 -7.20 -8.69
CA LYS A 40 9.81 -7.17 -9.72
C LYS A 40 8.87 -6.01 -9.44
N VAL A 41 8.47 -5.32 -10.50
CA VAL A 41 7.44 -4.29 -10.43
C VAL A 41 6.18 -4.84 -11.06
N LEU A 42 5.12 -4.93 -10.27
CA LEU A 42 3.79 -5.37 -10.69
C LEU A 42 2.87 -4.17 -10.81
N ARG A 43 2.04 -4.16 -11.85
CA ARG A 43 0.98 -3.16 -12.07
C ARG A 43 -0.39 -3.72 -11.70
N ASP A 44 -1.40 -2.85 -11.74
CA ASP A 44 -2.79 -3.15 -11.39
C ASP A 44 -3.27 -4.56 -11.69
N ASP A 45 -3.26 -4.96 -12.97
CA ASP A 45 -3.79 -6.26 -13.36
C ASP A 45 -2.94 -7.43 -12.85
N GLU A 46 -1.63 -7.25 -12.77
CA GLU A 46 -0.73 -8.27 -12.22
C GLU A 46 -0.95 -8.45 -10.72
N ILE A 47 -1.07 -7.35 -9.97
CA ILE A 47 -1.34 -7.38 -8.53
C ILE A 47 -2.73 -7.96 -8.28
N ARG A 48 -3.74 -7.52 -9.04
CA ARG A 48 -5.13 -8.01 -8.92
C ARG A 48 -5.22 -9.52 -9.11
N LEU A 49 -4.47 -10.07 -10.06
CA LEU A 49 -4.48 -11.50 -10.37
C LEU A 49 -3.60 -12.33 -9.41
N GLN A 50 -2.43 -11.82 -9.02
CA GLN A 50 -1.47 -12.56 -8.19
C GLN A 50 -1.73 -12.41 -6.69
N TYR A 51 -2.17 -11.23 -6.26
CA TYR A 51 -2.36 -10.84 -4.85
C TYR A 51 -3.74 -10.18 -4.62
N PRO A 52 -4.85 -10.86 -4.97
CA PRO A 52 -6.19 -10.26 -4.92
C PRO A 52 -6.55 -9.73 -3.53
N SER A 53 -6.20 -10.43 -2.46
CA SER A 53 -6.44 -10.01 -1.09
C SER A 53 -5.78 -8.66 -0.78
N GLN A 54 -4.52 -8.46 -1.18
CA GLN A 54 -3.78 -7.21 -0.97
C GLN A 54 -4.36 -6.10 -1.84
N TYR A 55 -4.60 -6.39 -3.12
CA TYR A 55 -5.21 -5.46 -4.07
C TYR A 55 -6.55 -4.91 -3.53
N ASN A 56 -7.37 -5.77 -2.94
CA ASN A 56 -8.71 -5.46 -2.49
C ASN A 56 -8.79 -4.64 -1.20
N ILE A 57 -7.70 -4.47 -0.44
CA ILE A 57 -7.69 -3.65 0.80
C ILE A 57 -8.11 -2.22 0.50
N SER A 58 -7.44 -1.57 -0.46
CA SER A 58 -7.74 -0.19 -0.85
C SER A 58 -9.10 -0.05 -1.56
N ILE A 59 -9.51 -1.07 -2.31
CA ILE A 59 -10.83 -1.14 -2.95
C ILE A 59 -11.94 -1.14 -1.90
N GLN A 60 -11.82 -1.98 -0.86
CA GLN A 60 -12.77 -2.06 0.24
C GLN A 60 -12.88 -0.71 0.96
N ALA A 61 -11.74 -0.09 1.29
CA ALA A 61 -11.70 1.21 1.95
C ALA A 61 -12.40 2.30 1.12
N ARG A 62 -12.13 2.36 -0.19
CA ARG A 62 -12.80 3.29 -1.11
C ARG A 62 -14.30 3.03 -1.22
N ALA A 63 -14.71 1.78 -1.34
CA ALA A 63 -16.13 1.43 -1.40
C ALA A 63 -16.87 1.87 -0.12
N TYR A 64 -16.24 1.71 1.04
CA TYR A 64 -16.81 2.16 2.32
C TYR A 64 -16.98 3.67 2.35
N ASN A 65 -15.95 4.42 1.96
CA ASN A 65 -15.99 5.89 1.91
C ASN A 65 -17.01 6.43 0.90
N GLN A 66 -17.27 5.71 -0.19
CA GLN A 66 -18.32 6.02 -1.16
C GLN A 66 -19.72 5.55 -0.73
N ARG A 67 -19.87 5.10 0.53
CA ARG A 67 -21.13 4.61 1.11
C ARG A 67 -21.73 3.44 0.35
N LEU A 68 -20.90 2.60 -0.29
CA LEU A 68 -21.31 1.38 -0.99
C LEU A 68 -21.54 0.20 -0.03
N VAL A 69 -22.06 0.48 1.17
CA VAL A 69 -22.15 -0.48 2.29
C VAL A 69 -22.95 -1.73 1.92
N GLN A 70 -24.04 -1.58 1.16
CA GLN A 70 -24.84 -2.71 0.70
C GLN A 70 -24.05 -3.63 -0.23
N LEU A 71 -23.29 -3.08 -1.19
CA LEU A 71 -22.47 -3.87 -2.11
C LEU A 71 -21.30 -4.55 -1.36
N LEU A 72 -20.72 -3.86 -0.38
CA LEU A 72 -19.71 -4.47 0.49
C LEU A 72 -20.28 -5.64 1.29
N GLN A 73 -21.47 -5.50 1.87
CA GLN A 73 -22.13 -6.59 2.59
C GLN A 73 -22.48 -7.76 1.67
N GLU A 74 -22.85 -7.47 0.42
CA GLU A 74 -23.20 -8.48 -0.58
C GLU A 74 -21.99 -9.26 -1.10
N TYR A 75 -20.89 -8.56 -1.44
CA TYR A 75 -19.77 -9.18 -2.18
C TYR A 75 -18.51 -9.41 -1.34
N TYR A 76 -18.19 -8.56 -0.36
CA TYR A 76 -16.91 -8.65 0.34
C TYR A 76 -16.66 -10.01 1.03
N PRO A 77 -17.61 -10.60 1.79
CA PRO A 77 -17.35 -11.86 2.50
C PRO A 77 -17.00 -13.03 1.58
N THR A 78 -17.47 -13.01 0.34
CA THR A 78 -17.25 -14.09 -0.64
C THR A 78 -16.06 -13.79 -1.56
N TYR A 79 -15.85 -12.52 -1.91
CA TYR A 79 -14.90 -12.13 -2.96
C TYR A 79 -13.68 -11.35 -2.43
N CYS A 80 -13.48 -11.19 -1.11
CA CYS A 80 -12.34 -10.46 -0.54
C CYS A 80 -10.97 -10.94 -1.05
N ASN A 81 -10.86 -12.23 -1.37
CA ASN A 81 -9.64 -12.86 -1.90
C ASN A 81 -9.72 -13.16 -3.40
N SER A 82 -10.65 -12.54 -4.14
CA SER A 82 -10.81 -12.78 -5.57
C SER A 82 -10.57 -11.51 -6.41
N PRO A 83 -10.06 -11.65 -7.65
CA PRO A 83 -9.76 -10.53 -8.53
C PRO A 83 -11.00 -9.76 -9.01
N GLU A 84 -12.19 -10.35 -8.88
CA GLU A 84 -13.46 -9.78 -9.35
C GLU A 84 -14.05 -8.74 -8.40
N LEU A 85 -13.62 -8.67 -7.14
CA LEU A 85 -14.26 -7.79 -6.14
C LEU A 85 -14.27 -6.32 -6.57
N SER A 86 -13.18 -5.84 -7.18
CA SER A 86 -13.09 -4.45 -7.66
C SER A 86 -14.14 -4.11 -8.71
N ASP A 87 -14.36 -5.02 -9.66
CA ASP A 87 -15.40 -4.88 -10.68
C ASP A 87 -16.81 -5.03 -10.07
N LEU A 88 -17.00 -5.95 -9.12
CA LEU A 88 -18.26 -6.15 -8.40
C LEU A 88 -18.65 -4.95 -7.52
N LEU A 89 -17.68 -4.18 -7.03
CA LEU A 89 -17.93 -2.96 -6.27
C LEU A 89 -17.98 -1.71 -7.15
N GLY A 90 -17.57 -1.80 -8.42
CA GLY A 90 -17.42 -0.64 -9.30
C GLY A 90 -16.33 0.33 -8.85
N VAL A 91 -15.25 -0.18 -8.23
CA VAL A 91 -14.14 0.63 -7.70
C VAL A 91 -12.86 0.21 -8.38
N LYS A 92 -12.17 1.16 -9.02
CA LYS A 92 -10.89 0.92 -9.72
C LYS A 92 -9.86 1.91 -9.23
N LEU A 93 -8.85 1.43 -8.51
CA LEU A 93 -7.79 2.27 -7.98
C LEU A 93 -6.47 1.78 -8.54
N PRO A 94 -5.68 2.65 -9.19
CA PRO A 94 -4.37 2.28 -9.68
C PRO A 94 -3.39 1.97 -8.56
N GLN A 95 -2.62 0.91 -8.72
CA GLN A 95 -1.72 0.31 -7.74
C GLN A 95 -0.40 -0.10 -8.40
N ILE A 96 0.66 -0.01 -7.61
CA ILE A 96 2.01 -0.44 -7.99
C ILE A 96 2.57 -1.22 -6.81
N MET A 97 3.18 -2.36 -7.11
CA MET A 97 3.84 -3.19 -6.12
C MET A 97 5.25 -3.50 -6.58
N TRP A 98 6.22 -3.17 -5.76
CA TRP A 98 7.59 -3.67 -5.88
C TRP A 98 7.70 -4.87 -4.96
N VAL A 99 8.28 -5.97 -5.44
CA VAL A 99 8.37 -7.21 -4.68
C VAL A 99 9.62 -8.01 -5.04
N ASP A 100 10.31 -8.49 -4.01
CA ASP A 100 11.34 -9.52 -4.08
C ASP A 100 11.22 -10.44 -2.87
N THR A 101 11.28 -11.74 -3.11
CA THR A 101 11.29 -12.76 -2.06
C THR A 101 12.70 -13.15 -1.65
N LEU A 102 13.73 -12.67 -2.34
CA LEU A 102 15.12 -13.09 -2.20
C LEU A 102 15.30 -14.61 -2.35
N GLY A 103 14.40 -15.28 -3.06
CA GLY A 103 14.40 -16.74 -3.25
C GLY A 103 13.64 -17.53 -2.18
N TYR A 104 12.95 -16.85 -1.26
CA TYR A 104 12.07 -17.46 -0.25
C TYR A 104 10.61 -17.52 -0.70
N GLU A 105 9.76 -18.13 0.13
CA GLU A 105 8.31 -18.26 -0.13
C GLU A 105 7.60 -16.90 0.01
N GLU A 106 7.91 -16.15 1.08
CA GLU A 106 7.29 -14.86 1.37
C GLU A 106 8.12 -13.69 0.82
N PRO A 107 7.47 -12.58 0.41
CA PRO A 107 8.14 -11.32 0.13
C PRO A 107 8.97 -10.83 1.31
N LEU A 108 10.24 -10.52 1.06
CA LEU A 108 11.14 -9.94 2.07
C LEU A 108 11.37 -8.45 1.82
N ILE A 109 11.29 -8.03 0.56
CA ILE A 109 11.38 -6.63 0.17
C ILE A 109 10.16 -6.31 -0.68
N SER A 110 9.20 -5.60 -0.11
CA SER A 110 8.00 -5.18 -0.81
C SER A 110 7.54 -3.78 -0.40
N ILE A 111 7.04 -3.04 -1.40
CA ILE A 111 6.23 -1.85 -1.19
C ILE A 111 5.02 -2.00 -2.10
N HIS A 112 3.82 -1.96 -1.52
CA HIS A 112 2.58 -1.95 -2.29
C HIS A 112 1.84 -0.65 -2.02
N ILE A 113 1.61 0.14 -3.08
CA ILE A 113 0.93 1.42 -2.98
C ILE A 113 -0.27 1.51 -3.92
N THR A 114 -1.25 2.31 -3.52
CA THR A 114 -2.44 2.66 -4.28
C THR A 114 -2.54 4.18 -4.42
N LYS A 115 -2.83 4.67 -5.62
CA LYS A 115 -3.30 6.05 -5.82
C LYS A 115 -4.76 6.12 -5.36
N LEU A 116 -4.97 6.48 -4.09
CA LEU A 116 -6.32 6.60 -3.56
C LEU A 116 -7.06 7.73 -4.27
N ASN A 117 -6.50 8.94 -4.28
CA ASN A 117 -7.14 10.09 -4.89
C ASN A 117 -6.07 11.05 -5.43
N LYS A 118 -6.50 12.16 -6.03
CA LYS A 118 -5.60 13.19 -6.57
C LYS A 118 -4.49 13.62 -5.59
N GLN A 119 -4.80 13.73 -4.30
CA GLN A 119 -3.91 14.25 -3.26
C GLN A 119 -3.23 13.17 -2.41
N GLU A 120 -3.55 11.89 -2.57
CA GLU A 120 -3.10 10.87 -1.61
C GLU A 120 -2.67 9.59 -2.30
N ILE A 121 -1.48 9.12 -1.92
CA ILE A 121 -0.98 7.77 -2.20
C ILE A 121 -0.98 7.01 -0.88
N PHE A 122 -1.54 5.82 -0.91
CA PHE A 122 -1.69 4.96 0.25
C PHE A 122 -0.77 3.77 0.14
N ILE A 123 -0.08 3.44 1.22
CA ILE A 123 0.78 2.28 1.36
C ILE A 123 -0.09 1.15 1.92
N ASN A 124 -0.46 0.22 1.05
CA ASN A 124 -1.24 -0.98 1.42
C ASN A 124 -0.40 -1.92 2.28
N ASP A 125 0.87 -2.09 1.90
CA ASP A 125 1.79 -2.98 2.58
C ASP A 125 3.25 -2.52 2.39
N LEU A 126 4.09 -2.85 3.38
CA LEU A 126 5.50 -2.50 3.43
C LEU A 126 6.28 -3.58 4.17
N VAL A 127 7.18 -4.27 3.48
CA VAL A 127 8.12 -5.23 4.07
C VAL A 127 9.53 -4.85 3.63
N LEU A 128 10.42 -4.58 4.59
CA LEU A 128 11.79 -4.12 4.33
C LEU A 128 12.78 -4.92 5.20
N VAL A 129 12.87 -6.23 4.93
CA VAL A 129 13.74 -7.17 5.64
C VAL A 129 14.76 -7.81 4.70
N LYS A 130 15.88 -8.30 5.25
CA LYS A 130 17.00 -8.85 4.48
C LYS A 130 17.13 -10.37 4.50
N ASN A 131 16.35 -11.05 5.34
CA ASN A 131 16.39 -12.51 5.51
C ASN A 131 15.06 -13.06 6.05
N GLU A 132 14.96 -14.39 6.10
CA GLU A 132 13.79 -15.14 6.59
C GLU A 132 13.55 -15.01 8.11
N ASP A 133 14.56 -14.55 8.86
CA ASP A 133 14.43 -14.20 10.27
C ASP A 133 13.74 -12.84 10.49
N PHE A 134 13.35 -12.17 9.39
CA PHE A 134 12.73 -10.84 9.38
C PHE A 134 13.62 -9.75 9.99
N ASP A 135 14.94 -9.88 9.85
CA ASP A 135 15.85 -8.81 10.20
C ASP A 135 15.62 -7.62 9.26
N LEU A 136 15.39 -6.44 9.83
CA LEU A 136 15.19 -5.22 9.06
C LEU A 136 16.43 -4.89 8.21
N LEU A 137 16.17 -4.25 7.06
CA LEU A 137 17.18 -3.50 6.34
C LEU A 137 17.79 -2.41 7.24
N ASN A 138 18.98 -1.97 6.89
CA ASN A 138 19.71 -0.93 7.58
C ASN A 138 18.87 0.35 7.57
N GLU A 139 18.88 1.07 8.70
CA GLU A 139 18.10 2.30 8.85
C GLU A 139 18.36 3.33 7.75
N ASP A 140 19.59 3.42 7.24
CA ASP A 140 19.97 4.32 6.15
C ASP A 140 19.34 3.89 4.81
N VAL A 141 19.25 2.58 4.56
CA VAL A 141 18.65 2.02 3.35
C VAL A 141 17.14 2.21 3.38
N ILE A 142 16.50 1.92 4.52
CA ILE A 142 15.07 2.18 4.74
C ILE A 142 14.78 3.68 4.52
N GLU A 143 15.60 4.56 5.05
CA GLU A 143 15.41 6.01 4.92
C GLU A 143 15.54 6.49 3.48
N LYS A 144 16.53 5.98 2.73
CA LYS A 144 16.66 6.25 1.29
C LYS A 144 15.42 5.80 0.52
N ILE A 145 14.91 4.60 0.78
CA ILE A 145 13.72 4.05 0.12
C ILE A 145 12.49 4.92 0.42
N LEU A 146 12.25 5.27 1.69
CA LEU A 146 11.12 6.11 2.07
C LEU A 146 11.24 7.54 1.52
N ASN A 147 12.45 8.09 1.44
CA ASN A 147 12.67 9.40 0.81
C ASN A 147 12.40 9.37 -0.70
N LYS A 148 12.83 8.32 -1.39
CA LYS A 148 12.48 8.10 -2.80
C LYS A 148 10.97 7.94 -2.98
N LEU A 149 10.28 7.24 -2.08
CA LEU A 149 8.83 7.12 -2.10
C LEU A 149 8.13 8.48 -1.95
N ARG A 150 8.62 9.36 -1.07
CA ARG A 150 8.12 10.74 -0.91
C ARG A 150 8.32 11.56 -2.17
N VAL A 151 9.53 11.50 -2.75
CA VAL A 151 9.85 12.21 -3.99
C VAL A 151 8.95 11.74 -5.13
N PHE A 152 8.82 10.42 -5.28
CA PHE A 152 7.89 9.80 -6.22
C PHE A 152 6.47 10.32 -6.00
N ALA A 153 5.95 10.26 -4.77
CA ALA A 153 4.59 10.69 -4.47
C ALA A 153 4.35 12.18 -4.78
N ARG A 154 5.31 13.06 -4.47
CA ARG A 154 5.25 14.49 -4.84
C ARG A 154 5.21 14.69 -6.35
N ALA A 155 6.04 13.97 -7.10
CA ALA A 155 6.05 14.03 -8.56
C ALA A 155 4.70 13.60 -9.15
N GLN A 156 3.99 12.68 -8.48
CA GLN A 156 2.64 12.24 -8.83
C GLN A 156 1.52 13.17 -8.29
N GLY A 157 1.87 14.38 -7.83
CA GLY A 157 0.94 15.40 -7.33
C GLY A 157 0.26 15.07 -6.01
N ALA A 158 0.75 14.07 -5.27
CA ALA A 158 0.23 13.77 -3.94
C ALA A 158 0.68 14.84 -2.93
N LYS A 159 -0.21 15.16 -2.00
CA LYS A 159 0.07 15.95 -0.79
C LYS A 159 0.33 15.07 0.41
N TYR A 160 -0.19 13.84 0.40
CA TYR A 160 -0.10 12.91 1.52
C TYR A 160 0.39 11.55 1.05
N LEU A 161 1.29 10.97 1.85
CA LEU A 161 1.51 9.53 1.91
C LEU A 161 0.86 9.02 3.20
N SER A 162 0.02 8.00 3.11
CA SER A 162 -0.67 7.40 4.27
C SER A 162 -0.66 5.89 4.20
N GLY A 163 -1.05 5.22 5.28
CA GLY A 163 -1.10 3.77 5.35
C GLY A 163 -1.64 3.25 6.68
N TYR A 164 -1.71 1.93 6.81
CA TYR A 164 -1.98 1.26 8.09
C TYR A 164 -0.77 0.41 8.48
N ALA A 165 -0.16 0.72 9.63
CA ALA A 165 0.93 -0.06 10.16
C ALA A 165 0.36 -1.34 10.80
N ALA A 166 0.91 -2.49 10.43
CA ALA A 166 0.44 -3.79 10.92
C ALA A 166 0.44 -3.87 12.45
N ASN A 167 1.42 -3.24 13.11
CA ASN A 167 1.58 -3.23 14.56
C ASN A 167 2.30 -1.97 15.08
N ARG A 168 2.41 -1.84 16.41
CA ARG A 168 3.08 -0.70 17.07
C ARG A 168 4.56 -0.56 16.71
N SER A 169 5.28 -1.66 16.52
CA SER A 169 6.70 -1.62 16.16
C SER A 169 6.90 -0.99 14.78
N THR A 170 6.09 -1.40 13.81
CA THR A 170 6.07 -0.83 12.45
C THR A 170 5.69 0.64 12.47
N LEU A 171 4.67 1.02 13.26
CA LEU A 171 4.30 2.42 13.43
C LEU A 171 5.46 3.24 14.02
N ASN A 172 6.14 2.74 15.04
CA ASN A 172 7.27 3.44 15.67
C ASN A 172 8.44 3.62 14.71
N LEU A 173 8.72 2.63 13.87
CA LEU A 173 9.70 2.75 12.79
C LEU A 173 9.30 3.86 11.81
N LEU A 174 8.05 3.88 11.35
CA LEU A 174 7.59 4.93 10.45
C LEU A 174 7.64 6.32 11.11
N LYS A 175 7.30 6.41 12.41
CA LYS A 175 7.41 7.65 13.19
C LYS A 175 8.85 8.14 13.31
N SER A 176 9.82 7.25 13.55
CA SER A 176 11.23 7.65 13.57
C SER A 176 11.71 8.16 12.21
N LYS A 177 11.03 7.77 11.13
CA LYS A 177 11.26 8.26 9.77
C LYS A 177 10.38 9.44 9.37
N GLY A 178 9.70 10.09 10.32
CA GLY A 178 8.97 11.36 10.09
C GLY A 178 7.50 11.23 9.74
N PHE A 179 6.92 10.02 9.77
CA PHE A 179 5.46 9.86 9.72
C PHE A 179 4.83 10.22 11.06
N SER A 180 3.56 10.61 11.02
CA SER A 180 2.72 10.87 12.20
C SER A 180 1.57 9.87 12.26
N GLU A 181 1.03 9.68 13.46
CA GLU A 181 -0.23 8.96 13.62
C GLU A 181 -1.34 9.73 12.90
N ASP A 182 -2.14 9.02 12.09
CA ASP A 182 -3.24 9.64 11.36
C ASP A 182 -4.52 9.59 12.19
N GLN A 183 -4.84 10.72 12.80
CA GLN A 183 -6.08 10.97 13.53
C GLN A 183 -6.92 12.06 12.85
N ARG A 184 -6.69 12.32 11.55
CA ARG A 184 -7.37 13.41 10.83
C ARG A 184 -8.88 13.13 10.78
N GLU A 185 -9.64 14.10 11.28
CA GLU A 185 -11.09 14.09 11.23
C GLU A 185 -11.58 14.27 9.77
N GLY A 186 -12.57 13.47 9.35
CA GLY A 186 -13.15 13.55 8.00
C GLY A 186 -12.94 12.32 7.12
N MET A 187 -11.93 11.48 7.43
CA MET A 187 -11.70 10.18 6.75
C MET A 187 -12.03 8.97 7.65
N GLY A 188 -12.48 9.21 8.89
CA GLY A 188 -12.75 8.17 9.89
C GLY A 188 -11.50 7.59 10.55
N ASN A 189 -10.33 8.18 10.28
CA ASN A 189 -9.04 7.71 10.79
C ASN A 189 -8.92 7.90 12.31
N ASP A 190 -9.57 8.92 12.88
CA ASP A 190 -9.68 9.13 14.32
C ASP A 190 -10.38 7.94 15.02
N TYR A 191 -11.48 7.44 14.44
CA TYR A 191 -12.21 6.29 14.95
C TYR A 191 -11.41 5.00 14.77
N LEU A 192 -10.84 4.78 13.58
CA LEU A 192 -9.99 3.63 13.28
C LEU A 192 -8.78 3.59 14.20
N TRP A 193 -8.11 4.72 14.43
CA TRP A 193 -6.98 4.81 15.34
C TRP A 193 -7.35 4.41 16.76
N ARG A 194 -8.51 4.85 17.28
CA ARG A 194 -8.96 4.47 18.64
C ARG A 194 -9.14 2.97 18.78
N LEU A 195 -9.73 2.31 17.78
CA LEU A 195 -9.89 0.86 17.77
C LEU A 195 -8.55 0.14 17.64
N ALA A 196 -7.70 0.61 16.71
CA ALA A 196 -6.38 0.06 16.44
C ALA A 196 -5.45 0.19 17.66
N ALA A 197 -5.51 1.30 18.39
CA ALA A 197 -4.70 1.55 19.58
C ALA A 197 -5.00 0.54 20.70
N ILE A 198 -6.25 0.09 20.81
CA ILE A 198 -6.69 -0.95 21.77
C ILE A 198 -6.23 -2.33 21.32
N ARG A 199 -6.40 -2.66 20.03
CA ARG A 199 -6.06 -3.98 19.48
C ARG A 199 -4.58 -4.19 19.22
N GLY A 200 -3.83 -3.10 19.03
CA GLY A 200 -2.40 -3.10 18.73
C GLY A 200 -2.06 -3.27 17.24
N GLU A 201 -3.06 -3.27 16.35
CA GLU A 201 -2.91 -3.62 14.93
C GLU A 201 -3.63 -2.60 14.02
N GLN A 202 -3.20 -2.51 12.75
CA GLN A 202 -3.79 -1.64 11.72
C GLN A 202 -3.79 -0.15 12.13
N LEU A 203 -2.67 0.32 12.66
CA LEU A 203 -2.52 1.68 13.19
C LEU A 203 -2.33 2.70 12.05
N PRO A 204 -3.23 3.67 11.89
CA PRO A 204 -3.17 4.61 10.78
C PRO A 204 -2.04 5.62 10.96
N TYR A 205 -1.34 5.89 9.86
CA TYR A 205 -0.23 6.84 9.80
C TYR A 205 -0.25 7.64 8.50
N TYR A 206 0.37 8.81 8.53
CA TYR A 206 0.54 9.66 7.36
C TYR A 206 1.74 10.60 7.46
N VAL A 207 2.15 11.17 6.34
CA VAL A 207 3.07 12.29 6.25
C VAL A 207 2.56 13.26 5.18
N GLU A 208 2.66 14.55 5.47
CA GLU A 208 2.45 15.61 4.48
C GLU A 208 3.75 15.84 3.69
N LEU A 209 3.63 15.92 2.37
CA LEU A 209 4.74 15.94 1.43
C LEU A 209 5.17 17.35 1.07
#